data_AF-A0AAU4M9P3-F1
#
_entry.id   AF-A0AAU4M9P3-F1
#
_cell.length_a   1.000
_cell.length_b   1.000
_cell.length_c   1.000
_cell.angle_alpha   90.00
_cell.angle_beta   90.00
_cell.angle_gamma   90.00
#
_symmetry.space_group_name_H-M   'P 1'
#
loop_
_entity.id
_entity.type
_entity.pdbx_description
1 polymer ?
#
loop_
_entity_poly.entity_id
_entity_poly.type
_entity_poly.pdbx_seq_one_letter_code
_entity_poly.pdbx_strand_id
1 'polypeptide(L)'
;MTGPIPAGHGATRVVNLKGHREDPAYADVVYVGRAMHRGGWRLAGSPFACPFRPGPDGTREEVVAQYRAWLLDHPELLARLPGLKGKRLGCWCVPLPCHAQVLAELADAAR
;
A
#
# COMPACT_ATOMS: atom_id res chain seq x y z
N MET A 1 -22.55 -4.80 30.10
CA MET A 1 -23.19 -4.46 28.81
C MET A 1 -22.12 -4.49 27.75
N THR A 2 -21.86 -5.65 27.16
CA THR A 2 -20.85 -5.83 26.11
C THR A 2 -21.47 -5.36 24.81
N GLY A 3 -21.11 -4.16 24.35
CA GLY A 3 -21.51 -3.67 23.03
C GLY A 3 -21.00 -4.61 21.93
N PRO A 4 -21.67 -4.65 20.77
CA PRO A 4 -21.24 -5.50 19.67
C PRO A 4 -19.82 -5.11 19.23
N ILE A 5 -18.96 -6.11 19.12
CA ILE A 5 -17.63 -5.99 18.50
C ILE A 5 -17.87 -5.51 17.06
N PRO A 6 -17.34 -4.36 16.62
CA PRO A 6 -17.53 -3.92 15.24
C PRO A 6 -16.98 -5.00 14.31
N ALA A 7 -17.80 -5.40 13.32
CA ALA A 7 -17.43 -6.38 12.32
C ALA A 7 -16.03 -6.06 11.79
N GLY A 8 -15.13 -7.04 11.90
CA GLY A 8 -13.74 -6.87 11.53
C GLY A 8 -13.65 -6.27 10.13
N HIS A 9 -12.86 -5.21 10.00
CA HIS A 9 -12.46 -4.66 8.72
C HIS A 9 -12.05 -5.85 7.83
N GLY A 10 -12.74 -6.05 6.70
CA GLY A 10 -12.42 -7.14 5.77
C GLY A 10 -10.94 -7.10 5.40
N ALA A 11 -10.34 -8.19 4.93
CA ALA A 11 -8.88 -8.20 4.75
C ALA A 11 -8.40 -7.11 3.76
N THR A 12 -7.22 -6.55 4.02
CA THR A 12 -6.61 -5.49 3.21
C THR A 12 -6.36 -6.00 1.79
N ARG A 13 -6.57 -5.15 0.78
CA ARG A 13 -6.45 -5.54 -0.64
C ARG A 13 -5.50 -4.61 -1.37
N VAL A 14 -4.79 -5.13 -2.37
CA VAL A 14 -3.98 -4.31 -3.27
C VAL A 14 -4.62 -4.30 -4.65
N VAL A 15 -4.77 -3.12 -5.23
CA VAL A 15 -5.42 -2.91 -6.54
C VAL A 15 -4.52 -2.13 -7.49
N ASN A 16 -4.66 -2.41 -8.79
CA ASN A 16 -3.97 -1.66 -9.84
C ASN A 16 -4.74 -0.36 -10.16
N LEU A 17 -4.04 0.77 -10.20
CA LEU A 17 -4.63 2.08 -10.54
C LEU A 17 -4.59 2.45 -12.03
N LYS A 18 -3.94 1.64 -12.87
CA LYS A 18 -3.82 1.90 -14.31
C LYS A 18 -5.21 1.90 -14.95
N GLY A 19 -5.54 2.99 -15.64
CA GLY A 19 -6.84 3.14 -16.31
C GLY A 19 -7.99 3.59 -15.40
N HIS A 20 -7.78 3.67 -14.08
CA HIS A 20 -8.82 4.01 -13.10
C HIS A 20 -8.68 5.46 -12.58
N ARG A 21 -8.26 6.37 -13.47
CA ARG A 21 -8.18 7.80 -13.12
C ARG A 21 -9.59 8.36 -13.04
N GLU A 22 -9.90 9.05 -11.95
CA GLU A 22 -11.23 9.67 -11.72
C GLU A 22 -12.38 8.64 -11.75
N ASP A 23 -12.07 7.35 -11.59
CA ASP A 23 -13.05 6.27 -11.55
C ASP A 23 -13.76 6.25 -10.19
N PRO A 24 -15.09 6.47 -10.12
CA PRO A 24 -15.83 6.44 -8.87
C PRO A 24 -15.71 5.11 -8.12
N ALA A 25 -15.50 3.99 -8.82
CA ALA A 25 -15.29 2.67 -8.20
C ALA A 25 -13.93 2.53 -7.48
N TYR A 26 -13.06 3.54 -7.60
CA TYR A 26 -11.75 3.61 -6.96
C TYR A 26 -11.65 4.78 -5.97
N ALA A 27 -12.76 5.47 -5.68
CA ALA A 27 -12.78 6.62 -4.78
C ALA A 27 -12.34 6.28 -3.33
N ASP A 28 -12.48 5.02 -2.92
CA ASP A 28 -12.08 4.52 -1.60
C ASP A 28 -10.63 4.00 -1.55
N VAL A 29 -9.92 3.99 -2.67
CA VAL A 29 -8.57 3.43 -2.76
C VAL A 29 -7.53 4.38 -2.17
N VAL A 30 -6.79 3.89 -1.18
CA VAL A 30 -5.67 4.61 -0.57
C VAL A 30 -4.43 4.48 -1.44
N TYR A 31 -3.97 5.60 -1.96
CA TYR A 31 -2.73 5.63 -2.72
C TYR A 31 -1.49 5.48 -1.82
N VAL A 32 -0.65 4.48 -2.11
CA VAL A 32 0.57 4.16 -1.31
C VAL A 32 1.87 4.29 -2.09
N GLY A 33 1.84 4.85 -3.30
CA GLY A 33 3.03 4.98 -4.14
C GLY A 33 3.73 6.34 -4.03
N ARG A 34 4.78 6.51 -4.85
CA ARG A 34 5.54 7.76 -5.00
C ARG A 34 4.69 8.86 -5.64
N ALA A 35 5.06 10.14 -5.47
CA ALA A 35 4.35 11.22 -6.13
C ALA A 35 4.19 10.98 -7.65
N MET A 36 2.97 11.18 -8.18
CA MET A 36 2.64 10.93 -9.58
C MET A 36 1.93 12.13 -10.18
N HIS A 37 2.61 12.79 -11.10
CA HIS A 37 2.13 13.98 -11.82
C HIS A 37 2.00 13.76 -13.34
N ARG A 38 2.08 12.51 -13.80
CA ARG A 38 2.06 12.14 -15.22
C ARG A 38 0.73 11.49 -15.61
N GLY A 39 0.36 11.59 -16.89
CA GLY A 39 -0.85 10.95 -17.41
C GLY A 39 -2.14 11.50 -16.81
N GLY A 40 -2.17 12.79 -16.46
CA GLY A 40 -3.31 13.47 -15.84
C GLY A 40 -3.49 13.19 -14.34
N TRP A 41 -2.66 12.36 -13.73
CA TRP A 41 -2.66 12.14 -12.28
C TRP A 41 -2.02 13.32 -11.54
N ARG A 42 -2.53 13.62 -10.35
CA ARG A 42 -1.94 14.59 -9.40
C ARG A 42 -1.98 14.00 -7.99
N LEU A 43 -1.26 12.90 -7.79
CA LEU A 43 -1.21 12.20 -6.50
C LEU A 43 0.04 12.62 -5.73
N ALA A 44 -0.15 13.06 -4.48
CA ALA A 44 0.95 13.26 -3.55
C ALA A 44 1.64 11.92 -3.23
N GLY A 45 2.93 11.98 -2.92
CA GLY A 45 3.67 10.79 -2.48
C GLY A 45 3.18 10.31 -1.13
N SER A 46 3.00 9.01 -0.99
CA SER A 46 2.69 8.39 0.29
C SER A 46 3.94 8.29 1.18
N PRO A 47 3.81 8.45 2.51
CA PRO A 47 4.87 8.07 3.45
C PRO A 47 5.29 6.60 3.33
N PHE A 48 4.40 5.74 2.84
CA PHE A 48 4.65 4.33 2.59
C PHE A 48 5.15 4.04 1.17
N ALA A 49 5.56 5.06 0.41
CA ALA A 49 6.12 4.84 -0.91
C ALA A 49 7.44 4.08 -0.81
N CYS A 50 7.61 3.04 -1.62
CA CYS A 50 8.88 2.32 -1.69
C CYS A 50 10.02 3.25 -2.17
N PRO A 51 11.13 3.37 -1.41
CA PRO A 51 12.28 4.17 -1.82
C PRO A 51 13.07 3.51 -2.95
N PHE A 52 13.01 2.18 -3.04
CA PHE A 52 13.71 1.36 -4.03
C PHE A 52 12.95 1.26 -5.37
N ARG A 53 13.68 0.90 -6.43
CA ARG A 53 13.21 0.83 -7.82
C ARG A 53 13.68 -0.47 -8.47
N PRO A 54 12.75 -1.29 -8.99
CA PRO A 54 13.13 -2.43 -9.82
C PRO A 54 13.94 -1.97 -11.04
N GLY A 55 14.99 -2.73 -11.37
CA GLY A 55 16.04 -2.34 -12.30
C GLY A 55 17.26 -1.83 -11.53
N PRO A 56 17.35 -0.53 -11.20
CA PRO A 56 18.51 0.04 -10.52
C PRO A 56 18.87 -0.62 -9.19
N ASP A 57 17.87 -0.98 -8.38
CA ASP A 57 18.05 -1.52 -7.03
C ASP A 57 17.82 -3.05 -6.97
N GLY A 58 17.73 -3.71 -8.12
CA GLY A 58 17.52 -5.16 -8.25
C GLY A 58 16.21 -5.56 -8.94
N THR A 59 15.91 -6.85 -8.89
CA THR A 59 14.65 -7.46 -9.34
C THR A 59 13.46 -6.98 -8.51
N ARG A 60 12.23 -7.27 -8.94
CA ARG A 60 11.03 -6.85 -8.20
C ARG A 60 10.94 -7.52 -6.85
N GLU A 61 11.30 -8.80 -6.82
CA GLU A 61 11.31 -9.66 -5.64
C GLU A 61 12.33 -9.13 -4.63
N GLU A 62 13.55 -8.82 -5.08
CA GLU A 62 14.59 -8.22 -4.23
C GLU A 62 14.17 -6.86 -3.70
N VAL A 63 13.58 -5.99 -4.54
CA VAL A 63 13.10 -4.67 -4.12
C VAL A 63 11.96 -4.78 -3.09
N VAL A 64 11.06 -5.76 -3.24
CA VAL A 64 9.99 -6.00 -2.26
C VAL A 64 10.56 -6.53 -0.95
N ALA A 65 11.55 -7.42 -0.99
CA ALA A 65 12.23 -7.90 0.20
C ALA A 65 12.99 -6.76 0.92
N GLN A 66 13.73 -5.94 0.18
CA GLN A 66 14.39 -4.74 0.71
C GLN A 66 13.39 -3.76 1.32
N TYR A 67 12.24 -3.54 0.66
CA TYR A 67 11.18 -2.71 1.21
C TYR A 67 10.62 -3.25 2.53
N ARG A 68 10.43 -4.57 2.65
CA ARG A 68 9.97 -5.18 3.90
C ARG A 68 10.96 -4.94 5.03
N ALA A 69 12.25 -5.20 4.79
CA ALA A 69 13.30 -4.95 5.78
C ALA A 69 13.33 -3.47 6.19
N TRP A 70 13.37 -2.56 5.21
CA TRP A 70 13.32 -1.12 5.43
C TRP A 70 12.11 -0.72 6.26
N LEU A 71 10.91 -1.17 5.91
CA LEU A 71 9.69 -0.81 6.65
C LEU A 71 9.71 -1.29 8.11
N LEU A 72 10.28 -2.47 8.37
CA LEU A 72 10.39 -3.02 9.74
C LEU A 72 11.36 -2.20 10.62
N ASP A 73 12.31 -1.49 10.02
CA ASP A 73 13.23 -0.59 10.71
C ASP A 73 12.65 0.82 10.94
N HIS A 74 11.41 1.09 10.50
CA HIS A 74 10.74 2.39 10.62
C HIS A 74 9.53 2.30 11.58
N PRO A 75 9.74 2.31 12.91
CA PRO A 75 8.68 2.11 13.89
C PRO A 75 7.55 3.14 13.80
N GLU A 76 7.85 4.36 13.37
CA GLU A 76 6.86 5.41 13.14
C GLU A 76 5.92 5.12 11.97
N LEU A 77 6.39 4.38 10.95
CA LEU A 77 5.55 3.90 9.86
C LEU A 77 4.77 2.65 10.30
N LEU A 78 5.40 1.74 11.05
CA LEU A 78 4.73 0.56 11.61
C LEU A 78 3.54 0.94 12.49
N ALA A 79 3.69 1.96 13.34
CA ALA A 79 2.62 2.48 14.20
C ALA A 79 1.40 3.00 13.42
N ARG A 80 1.56 3.31 12.12
CA ARG A 80 0.49 3.80 11.24
C ARG A 80 -0.18 2.69 10.43
N LEU A 81 0.38 1.48 10.40
CA LEU A 81 -0.17 0.34 9.64
C LEU A 81 -1.58 -0.08 10.07
N PRO A 82 -2.00 -0.02 11.34
CA PRO A 82 -3.39 -0.31 11.71
C PRO A 82 -4.41 0.55 10.96
N GLY A 83 -4.01 1.77 10.58
CA GLY A 83 -4.83 2.67 9.76
C GLY A 83 -5.03 2.21 8.32
N LEU A 84 -4.30 1.20 7.83
CA LEU A 84 -4.47 0.60 6.51
C LEU A 84 -5.34 -0.66 6.53
N LYS A 85 -5.63 -1.22 7.72
CA LYS A 85 -6.34 -2.48 7.88
C LYS A 85 -7.72 -2.43 7.21
N GLY A 86 -7.94 -3.37 6.31
CA GLY A 86 -9.13 -3.53 5.48
C GLY A 86 -9.39 -2.47 4.43
N LYS A 87 -8.38 -1.67 4.09
CA LYS A 87 -8.47 -0.72 2.97
C LYS A 87 -8.06 -1.38 1.65
N ARG A 88 -8.39 -0.70 0.55
CA ARG A 88 -7.85 -0.99 -0.78
C ARG A 88 -6.63 -0.10 -0.99
N LEU A 89 -5.46 -0.69 -1.16
CA LEU A 89 -4.19 0.00 -1.38
C LEU A 89 -3.90 0.05 -2.89
N GLY A 90 -3.73 1.26 -3.43
CA GLY A 90 -3.52 1.48 -4.86
C GLY A 90 -2.04 1.60 -5.24
N CYS A 91 -1.60 0.78 -6.20
CA CYS A 91 -0.27 0.90 -6.82
C CYS A 91 -0.29 0.42 -8.28
N TRP A 92 0.61 0.93 -9.12
CA TRP A 92 0.71 0.49 -10.52
C TRP A 92 1.48 -0.82 -10.75
N CYS A 93 2.23 -1.31 -9.76
CA CYS A 93 3.07 -2.50 -9.94
C CYS A 93 2.25 -3.80 -10.08
N VAL A 94 1.08 -3.88 -9.44
CA VAL A 94 0.20 -5.06 -9.48
C VAL A 94 -0.20 -5.37 -10.92
N PRO A 95 -0.21 -6.63 -11.39
CA PRO A 95 -0.13 -7.89 -10.63
C PRO A 95 1.29 -8.38 -10.31
N LEU A 96 2.33 -7.65 -10.70
CA LEU A 96 3.71 -8.02 -10.35
C LEU A 96 3.98 -7.73 -8.85
N PRO A 97 5.03 -8.33 -8.25
CA PRO A 97 5.39 -8.06 -6.87
C PRO A 97 5.48 -6.57 -6.57
N CYS A 98 4.86 -6.18 -5.46
CA CYS A 98 4.59 -4.79 -5.11
C CYS A 98 4.74 -4.56 -3.61
N HIS A 99 5.34 -3.42 -3.25
CA HIS A 99 5.51 -3.00 -1.86
C HIS A 99 4.18 -2.89 -1.09
N ALA A 100 3.08 -2.57 -1.79
CA ALA A 100 1.76 -2.49 -1.20
C ALA A 100 1.23 -3.85 -0.69
N GLN A 101 1.76 -4.97 -1.20
CA GLN A 101 1.43 -6.30 -0.68
C GLN A 101 2.02 -6.50 0.73
N VAL A 102 3.24 -6.00 0.95
CA VAL A 102 3.87 -6.01 2.29
C VAL A 102 3.06 -5.16 3.27
N LEU A 103 2.61 -3.98 2.85
CA LEU A 103 1.75 -3.13 3.67
C LEU A 103 0.44 -3.83 4.05
N ALA A 104 -0.21 -4.48 3.09
CA ALA A 104 -1.46 -5.21 3.32
C ALA A 104 -1.26 -6.38 4.31
N GLU A 105 -0.21 -7.18 4.11
CA GLU A 105 0.12 -8.30 4.99
C GLU A 105 0.36 -7.82 6.43
N LEU A 106 1.20 -6.80 6.61
CA LEU A 106 1.54 -6.31 7.95
C LEU A 106 0.36 -5.57 8.62
N ALA A 107 -0.46 -4.84 7.86
CA ALA A 107 -1.65 -4.18 8.38
C ALA A 107 -2.71 -5.18 8.88
N ASP A 108 -2.87 -6.31 8.17
CA ASP A 108 -3.80 -7.37 8.60
C ASP A 108 -3.24 -8.16 9.79
N ALA A 109 -1.91 -8.36 9.85
CA ALA A 109 -1.24 -9.04 10.96
C ALA A 109 -1.15 -8.20 12.25
N ALA A 110 -1.18 -6.86 12.13
CA ALA A 110 -1.27 -5.96 13.27
C ALA A 110 -2.58 -6.23 14.03
N ARG A 111 -2.45 -6.63 15.30
CA ARG A 111 -3.56 -6.95 16.20
C ARG A 111 -4.28 -5.69 16.63
#